data_AF-A0A9D4Q9G0-F1
#
_entry.id   AF-A0A9D4Q9G0-F1
#
_cell.length_a   1.000
_cell.length_b   1.000
_cell.length_c   1.000
_cell.angle_alpha   90.00
_cell.angle_beta   90.00
_cell.angle_gamma   90.00
#
_symmetry.space_group_name_H-M   'P 1'
#
loop_
_entity.id
_entity.type
_entity.pdbx_description
1 polymer ?
#
loop_
_entity_poly.entity_id
_entity_poly.type
_entity_poly.pdbx_seq_one_letter_code
_entity_poly.pdbx_strand_id
1 'polypeptide(L)'
;MERAKNKRASRRSQSARIVNEVNQIVQSDQLELSTLHVLHSRLKAVQTELAALNAELETFLTDEQVAEDYDSVMEYEDAATSALALLEHHMNRLKVSSPASTAHPPATSTGEDPPATSEREPTRPQRELGARLPKLELLRSDGSLTRWQPFWDMFRHSVHDNPSLSNTDRFHYLVSLLDGPATQAVAGIQVTDSSYRDALDLLKQRFRNAKLIEHKHLERLRTLKPVRSSSDVSDLRKLYDEVQVNQRGLANLGVSAMSYATMLSEILLKVIPADIVVDYYKRESLESGTVSTAANSPVFGTRDGAFAGVSSHRSGMPREKRTDHGSTVDGDSYPR
;
A
#
# COMPACT_ATOMS: atom_id res chain seq x y z
N MET A 1 -27.03 13.53 -14.60
CA MET A 1 -26.95 12.07 -14.54
C MET A 1 -26.86 11.39 -15.93
N GLU A 2 -27.89 11.42 -16.78
CA GLU A 2 -27.95 10.61 -18.03
C GLU A 2 -26.86 10.95 -19.06
N ARG A 3 -26.57 12.25 -19.25
CA ARG A 3 -25.46 12.72 -20.10
C ARG A 3 -24.09 12.23 -19.62
N ALA A 4 -23.85 12.22 -18.30
CA ALA A 4 -22.61 11.76 -17.70
C ALA A 4 -22.45 10.23 -17.82
N LYS A 5 -23.54 9.47 -17.63
CA LYS A 5 -23.59 8.01 -17.88
C LYS A 5 -23.23 7.66 -19.33
N ASN A 6 -23.81 8.37 -20.31
CA ASN A 6 -23.50 8.16 -21.72
C ASN A 6 -22.04 8.50 -22.06
N LYS A 7 -21.51 9.58 -21.48
CA LYS A 7 -20.11 9.98 -21.65
C LYS A 7 -19.16 8.94 -21.03
N ARG A 8 -19.46 8.42 -19.83
CA ARG A 8 -18.70 7.34 -19.18
C ARG A 8 -18.69 6.08 -20.04
N ALA A 9 -19.84 5.65 -20.57
CA ALA A 9 -19.94 4.49 -21.44
C ALA A 9 -19.07 4.63 -22.71
N SER A 10 -19.09 5.81 -23.34
CA SER A 10 -18.24 6.12 -24.51
C SER A 10 -16.75 6.05 -24.17
N ARG A 11 -16.33 6.67 -23.05
CA ARG A 11 -14.94 6.65 -22.59
C ARG A 11 -14.47 5.26 -22.17
N ARG A 12 -15.34 4.45 -21.55
CA ARG A 12 -15.05 3.05 -21.24
C ARG A 12 -14.80 2.23 -22.51
N SER A 13 -15.63 2.40 -23.54
CA SER A 13 -15.41 1.75 -24.84
C SER A 13 -14.08 2.19 -25.47
N GLN A 14 -13.74 3.48 -25.37
CA GLN A 14 -12.46 4.00 -25.86
C GLN A 14 -11.27 3.40 -25.09
N SER A 15 -11.35 3.32 -23.76
CA SER A 15 -10.35 2.70 -22.89
C SER A 15 -10.12 1.24 -23.27
N ALA A 16 -11.20 0.45 -23.39
CA ALA A 16 -11.12 -0.96 -23.77
C ALA A 16 -10.47 -1.18 -25.15
N ARG A 17 -10.76 -0.32 -26.14
CA ARG A 17 -10.09 -0.37 -27.45
C ARG A 17 -8.59 -0.13 -27.34
N ILE A 18 -8.18 0.86 -26.54
CA ILE A 18 -6.76 1.16 -26.31
C ILE A 18 -6.08 -0.02 -25.61
N VAL A 19 -6.70 -0.59 -24.56
CA VAL A 19 -6.16 -1.77 -23.86
C VAL A 19 -5.96 -2.95 -24.82
N ASN A 20 -6.90 -3.22 -25.72
CA ASN A 20 -6.74 -4.26 -26.74
C ASN A 20 -5.61 -3.94 -27.72
N GLU A 21 -5.48 -2.69 -28.15
CA GLU A 21 -4.38 -2.22 -29.02
C GLU A 21 -3.02 -2.41 -28.33
N VAL A 22 -2.92 -2.10 -27.03
CA VAL A 22 -1.72 -2.35 -26.20
C VAL A 22 -1.39 -3.83 -26.17
N ASN A 23 -2.38 -4.70 -25.90
CA ASN A 23 -2.18 -6.14 -25.83
C ASN A 23 -1.70 -6.72 -27.18
N GLN A 24 -2.18 -6.21 -28.30
CA GLN A 24 -1.71 -6.62 -29.64
C GLN A 24 -0.27 -6.16 -29.93
N ILE A 25 0.07 -4.93 -29.58
CA ILE A 25 1.41 -4.37 -29.84
C ILE A 25 2.46 -5.01 -28.94
N VAL A 26 2.13 -5.30 -27.68
CA VAL A 26 3.02 -6.02 -26.75
C VAL A 26 3.34 -7.44 -27.24
N GLN A 27 2.44 -8.07 -27.98
CA GLN A 27 2.67 -9.39 -28.60
C GLN A 27 3.45 -9.33 -29.92
N SER A 28 3.69 -8.12 -30.46
CA SER A 28 4.39 -7.93 -31.73
C SER A 28 5.89 -7.67 -31.51
N ASP A 29 6.76 -8.27 -32.33
CA ASP A 29 8.22 -8.14 -32.20
C ASP A 29 8.76 -6.74 -32.62
N GLN A 30 7.96 -5.94 -33.32
CA GLN A 30 8.31 -4.59 -33.78
C GLN A 30 7.73 -3.51 -32.86
N LEU A 31 8.29 -3.41 -31.66
CA LEU A 31 7.89 -2.41 -30.66
C LEU A 31 8.65 -1.09 -30.86
N GLU A 32 7.94 -0.06 -31.31
CA GLU A 32 8.48 1.30 -31.41
C GLU A 32 8.24 2.11 -30.13
N LEU A 33 9.27 2.81 -29.63
CA LEU A 33 9.17 3.62 -28.41
C LEU A 33 8.12 4.75 -28.53
N SER A 34 8.00 5.35 -29.71
CA SER A 34 7.06 6.43 -30.03
C SER A 34 5.61 5.96 -29.94
N THR A 35 5.29 4.78 -30.50
CA THR A 35 3.94 4.23 -30.52
C THR A 35 3.49 3.86 -29.09
N LEU A 36 4.37 3.26 -28.30
CA LEU A 36 4.13 2.98 -26.88
C LEU A 36 3.86 4.25 -26.07
N HIS A 37 4.61 5.32 -26.32
CA HIS A 37 4.41 6.61 -25.63
C HIS A 37 3.08 7.28 -26.00
N VAL A 38 2.68 7.20 -27.27
CA VAL A 38 1.37 7.71 -27.74
C VAL A 38 0.22 6.94 -27.09
N LEU A 39 0.30 5.61 -27.03
CA LEU A 39 -0.71 4.78 -26.39
C LEU A 39 -0.80 5.03 -24.89
N HIS A 40 0.34 5.20 -24.22
CA HIS A 40 0.39 5.52 -22.79
C HIS A 40 -0.29 6.85 -22.51
N SER A 41 0.06 7.88 -23.28
CA SER A 41 -0.52 9.22 -23.16
C SER A 41 -2.04 9.20 -23.42
N ARG A 42 -2.47 8.46 -24.46
CA ARG A 42 -3.89 8.35 -24.84
C ARG A 42 -4.70 7.61 -23.77
N LEU A 43 -4.18 6.49 -23.25
CA LEU A 43 -4.84 5.71 -22.20
C LEU A 43 -4.93 6.50 -20.88
N LYS A 44 -3.85 7.17 -20.48
CA LYS A 44 -3.80 8.01 -19.28
C LYS A 44 -4.79 9.18 -19.34
N ALA A 45 -4.93 9.82 -20.49
CA ALA A 45 -5.90 10.90 -20.69
C ALA A 45 -7.34 10.39 -20.54
N VAL A 46 -7.67 9.25 -21.17
CA VAL A 46 -9.01 8.63 -21.05
C VAL A 46 -9.30 8.21 -19.61
N GLN A 47 -8.32 7.70 -18.87
CA GLN A 47 -8.49 7.34 -17.46
C GLN A 47 -8.74 8.56 -16.56
N THR A 48 -8.04 9.67 -16.81
CA THR A 48 -8.28 10.91 -16.07
C THR A 48 -9.71 11.44 -16.30
N GLU A 49 -10.21 11.34 -17.54
CA GLU A 49 -11.61 11.70 -17.85
C GLU A 49 -12.63 10.75 -17.24
N LEU A 50 -12.34 9.44 -17.17
CA LEU A 50 -13.21 8.45 -16.53
C LEU A 50 -13.30 8.68 -15.02
N ALA A 51 -12.18 8.93 -14.35
CA ALA A 51 -12.15 9.25 -12.92
C ALA A 51 -12.99 10.50 -12.59
N ALA A 52 -12.90 11.54 -13.43
CA ALA A 52 -13.73 12.74 -13.27
C ALA A 52 -15.24 12.46 -13.44
N LEU A 53 -15.60 11.61 -14.41
CA LEU A 53 -17.00 11.22 -14.64
C LEU A 53 -17.54 10.29 -13.55
N ASN A 54 -16.71 9.41 -12.99
CA ASN A 54 -17.06 8.57 -11.86
C ASN A 54 -17.35 9.41 -10.62
N ALA A 55 -16.45 10.34 -10.28
CA ALA A 55 -16.66 11.28 -9.18
C ALA A 55 -17.90 12.17 -9.38
N GLU A 56 -18.18 12.62 -10.61
CA GLU A 56 -19.43 13.35 -10.92
C GLU A 56 -20.65 12.46 -10.70
N LEU A 57 -20.63 11.20 -11.17
CA LEU A 57 -21.77 10.28 -11.07
C LEU A 57 -22.04 9.81 -9.64
N GLU A 58 -21.01 9.63 -8.82
CA GLU A 58 -21.12 9.25 -7.41
C GLU A 58 -22.00 10.24 -6.62
N THR A 59 -21.92 11.55 -6.94
CA THR A 59 -22.77 12.57 -6.30
C THR A 59 -24.27 12.43 -6.58
N PHE A 60 -24.66 11.62 -7.58
CA PHE A 60 -26.04 11.41 -8.00
C PHE A 60 -26.57 9.99 -7.68
N LEU A 61 -25.77 9.14 -7.05
CA LEU A 61 -26.13 7.76 -6.71
C LEU A 61 -26.51 7.66 -5.21
N THR A 62 -27.38 6.71 -4.87
CA THR A 62 -27.64 6.34 -3.46
C THR A 62 -26.58 5.35 -2.98
N ASP A 63 -26.40 5.20 -1.67
CA ASP A 63 -25.38 4.29 -1.10
C ASP A 63 -25.46 2.84 -1.62
N GLU A 64 -26.67 2.33 -1.86
CA GLU A 64 -26.88 1.00 -2.45
C GLU A 64 -26.48 0.93 -3.94
N GLN A 65 -26.68 2.01 -4.69
CA GLN A 65 -26.30 2.09 -6.11
C GLN A 65 -24.80 2.36 -6.27
N VAL A 66 -24.15 3.02 -5.30
CA VAL A 66 -22.70 3.23 -5.29
C VAL A 66 -21.96 1.90 -5.18
N ALA A 67 -22.43 0.97 -4.33
CA ALA A 67 -21.80 -0.34 -4.18
C ALA A 67 -21.76 -1.13 -5.50
N GLU A 68 -22.88 -1.19 -6.24
CA GLU A 68 -22.95 -1.89 -7.53
C GLU A 68 -22.14 -1.17 -8.63
N ASP A 69 -22.13 0.18 -8.62
CA ASP A 69 -21.33 0.96 -9.57
C ASP A 69 -19.82 0.80 -9.31
N TYR A 70 -19.42 0.62 -8.05
CA TYR A 70 -18.02 0.47 -7.66
C TYR A 70 -17.38 -0.80 -8.23
N ASP A 71 -18.10 -1.92 -8.22
CA ASP A 71 -17.63 -3.18 -8.84
C ASP A 71 -17.43 -3.00 -10.35
N SER A 72 -18.39 -2.35 -11.02
CA SER A 72 -18.24 -2.04 -12.45
C SER A 72 -17.08 -1.09 -12.73
N VAL A 73 -16.78 -0.15 -11.83
CA VAL A 73 -15.69 0.83 -11.97
C VAL A 73 -14.33 0.14 -11.86
N MET A 74 -14.16 -0.73 -10.86
CA MET A 74 -12.92 -1.48 -10.64
C MET A 74 -12.50 -2.30 -11.86
N GLU A 75 -13.42 -3.04 -12.50
CA GLU A 75 -13.08 -3.94 -13.61
C GLU A 75 -12.35 -3.25 -14.77
N TYR A 76 -12.82 -2.07 -15.21
CA TYR A 76 -12.18 -1.37 -16.33
C TYR A 76 -11.01 -0.48 -15.89
N GLU A 77 -10.95 -0.06 -14.62
CA GLU A 77 -9.80 0.65 -14.07
C GLU A 77 -8.60 -0.29 -13.91
N ASP A 78 -8.81 -1.53 -13.44
CA ASP A 78 -7.76 -2.54 -13.31
C ASP A 78 -7.16 -2.94 -14.65
N ALA A 79 -8.01 -3.15 -15.66
CA ALA A 79 -7.58 -3.49 -17.02
C ALA A 79 -6.69 -2.38 -17.64
N ALA A 80 -7.05 -1.12 -17.42
CA ALA A 80 -6.28 0.00 -17.95
C ALA A 80 -5.02 0.30 -17.15
N THR A 81 -5.06 0.13 -15.83
CA THR A 81 -3.88 0.26 -14.96
C THR A 81 -2.83 -0.78 -15.34
N SER A 82 -3.28 -2.02 -15.56
CA SER A 82 -2.42 -3.11 -16.05
C SER A 82 -1.80 -2.77 -17.41
N ALA A 83 -2.59 -2.25 -18.36
CA ALA A 83 -2.08 -1.84 -19.67
C ALA A 83 -1.10 -0.66 -19.61
N LEU A 84 -1.32 0.34 -18.73
CA LEU A 84 -0.38 1.44 -18.51
C LEU A 84 0.95 0.94 -17.94
N ALA A 85 0.92 0.03 -16.95
CA ALA A 85 2.11 -0.56 -16.38
C ALA A 85 2.91 -1.37 -17.41
N LEU A 86 2.23 -2.14 -18.27
CA LEU A 86 2.86 -2.85 -19.38
C LEU A 86 3.54 -1.88 -20.36
N LEU A 87 2.86 -0.79 -20.75
CA LEU A 87 3.44 0.23 -21.63
C LEU A 87 4.69 0.89 -21.01
N GLU A 88 4.66 1.23 -19.73
CA GLU A 88 5.83 1.79 -19.03
C GLU A 88 7.00 0.81 -18.97
N HIS A 89 6.72 -0.46 -18.68
CA HIS A 89 7.72 -1.51 -18.66
C HIS A 89 8.40 -1.67 -20.02
N HIS A 90 7.63 -1.77 -21.11
CA HIS A 90 8.18 -1.89 -22.47
C HIS A 90 8.93 -0.63 -22.90
N MET A 91 8.41 0.55 -22.58
CA MET A 91 9.09 1.82 -22.84
C MET A 91 10.43 1.91 -22.12
N ASN A 92 10.51 1.42 -20.87
CA ASN A 92 11.77 1.39 -20.12
C ASN A 92 12.74 0.33 -20.64
N ARG A 93 12.26 -0.85 -21.06
CA ARG A 93 13.09 -1.88 -21.71
C ARG A 93 13.75 -1.39 -22.99
N LEU A 94 12.99 -0.72 -23.86
CA LEU A 94 13.53 -0.17 -25.12
C LEU A 94 14.51 0.99 -24.87
N LYS A 95 14.33 1.78 -23.81
CA LYS A 95 15.29 2.82 -23.40
C LYS A 95 16.60 2.25 -22.86
N VAL A 96 16.57 1.08 -22.21
CA VAL A 96 17.76 0.42 -21.63
C VAL A 96 18.53 -0.39 -22.69
N SER A 97 17.89 -0.81 -23.78
CA SER A 97 18.52 -1.64 -24.82
C SER A 97 19.50 -0.91 -25.78
N SER A 98 19.82 0.37 -25.54
CA SER A 98 20.82 1.13 -26.31
C SER A 98 21.43 2.19 -25.37
N PRO A 99 22.76 2.29 -25.11
CA PRO A 99 23.99 1.76 -25.76
C PRO A 99 24.93 1.02 -24.74
N ALA A 100 26.18 0.55 -24.97
CA ALA A 100 27.28 1.01 -25.82
C ALA A 100 28.35 -0.10 -26.04
N SER A 101 28.91 -0.12 -27.25
CA SER A 101 30.19 -0.77 -27.58
C SER A 101 31.34 0.02 -26.96
N THR A 102 32.23 -0.71 -26.32
CA THR A 102 33.35 -0.29 -25.47
C THR A 102 34.35 0.62 -26.21
N ALA A 103 34.65 1.78 -25.64
CA ALA A 103 35.86 2.56 -25.95
C ALA A 103 37.00 2.13 -25.02
N HIS A 104 38.11 1.68 -25.59
CA HIS A 104 39.43 1.56 -24.93
C HIS A 104 40.36 2.72 -25.41
N PRO A 105 41.44 3.03 -24.68
CA PRO A 105 42.03 4.36 -24.54
C PRO A 105 43.12 4.66 -25.59
N PRO A 106 43.59 5.91 -25.74
CA PRO A 106 44.78 6.17 -26.52
C PRO A 106 46.04 6.28 -25.65
N ALA A 107 47.07 5.53 -26.03
CA ALA A 107 48.47 5.82 -25.74
C ALA A 107 49.19 6.10 -27.08
N THR A 108 49.91 7.23 -27.11
CA THR A 108 51.15 7.54 -27.88
C THR A 108 51.23 7.43 -29.43
N SER A 109 51.42 8.62 -30.04
CA SER A 109 52.52 9.04 -30.95
C SER A 109 52.69 8.49 -32.39
N THR A 110 52.76 9.46 -33.32
CA THR A 110 53.66 9.59 -34.50
C THR A 110 53.32 8.89 -35.82
N GLY A 111 53.23 9.70 -36.91
CA GLY A 111 53.86 9.39 -38.20
C GLY A 111 52.96 9.12 -39.42
N GLU A 112 52.93 10.11 -40.32
CA GLU A 112 52.89 10.01 -41.80
C GLU A 112 51.66 9.46 -42.58
N ASP A 113 51.18 10.31 -43.50
CA ASP A 113 50.27 10.08 -44.66
C ASP A 113 51.13 9.80 -45.95
N PRO A 114 50.57 9.49 -47.15
CA PRO A 114 49.36 8.74 -47.59
C PRO A 114 49.74 7.86 -48.85
N PRO A 115 48.94 7.63 -49.95
CA PRO A 115 47.48 7.63 -50.21
C PRO A 115 46.95 6.41 -51.03
N ALA A 116 45.62 6.22 -51.12
CA ALA A 116 44.85 6.07 -52.39
C ALA A 116 43.37 5.66 -52.18
N THR A 117 42.49 6.66 -52.23
CA THR A 117 41.18 6.74 -52.94
C THR A 117 40.33 5.49 -53.20
N SER A 118 39.10 5.48 -52.65
CA SER A 118 37.87 5.39 -53.46
C SER A 118 36.66 5.95 -52.70
N GLU A 119 35.81 6.66 -53.43
CA GLU A 119 34.79 7.63 -53.01
C GLU A 119 33.47 7.01 -52.54
N ARG A 120 32.76 7.68 -51.61
CA ARG A 120 31.32 8.03 -51.70
C ARG A 120 30.82 8.90 -50.53
N GLU A 121 30.47 10.13 -50.88
CA GLU A 121 29.52 11.13 -50.35
C GLU A 121 29.26 11.40 -48.83
N PRO A 122 28.94 12.67 -48.48
CA PRO A 122 29.00 13.19 -47.12
C PRO A 122 27.65 13.06 -46.39
N THR A 123 27.58 12.22 -45.37
CA THR A 123 26.50 12.30 -44.37
C THR A 123 26.75 13.51 -43.47
N ARG A 124 25.97 14.56 -43.71
CA ARG A 124 25.79 15.74 -42.85
C ARG A 124 25.77 15.33 -41.37
N PRO A 125 26.60 15.92 -40.49
CA PRO A 125 26.46 15.68 -39.05
C PRO A 125 25.14 16.32 -38.59
N GLN A 126 24.14 15.48 -38.35
CA GLN A 126 22.91 15.87 -37.67
C GLN A 126 23.32 16.36 -36.28
N ARG A 127 23.25 17.68 -36.06
CA ARG A 127 23.45 18.27 -34.75
C ARG A 127 22.46 17.63 -33.79
N GLU A 128 22.96 16.79 -32.89
CA GLU A 128 22.22 16.29 -31.75
C GLU A 128 21.88 17.49 -30.85
N LEU A 129 20.69 18.05 -31.03
CA LEU A 129 20.00 18.76 -29.97
C LEU A 129 19.38 17.72 -29.03
N GLY A 130 20.23 16.89 -28.45
CA GLY A 130 19.86 16.02 -27.35
C GLY A 130 19.61 16.91 -26.14
N ALA A 131 18.34 17.07 -25.76
CA ALA A 131 18.00 17.59 -24.44
C ALA A 131 18.70 16.70 -23.41
N ARG A 132 19.73 17.24 -22.75
CA ARG A 132 20.44 16.55 -21.67
C ARG A 132 19.43 16.33 -20.56
N LEU A 133 19.01 15.09 -20.35
CA LEU A 133 18.34 14.73 -19.10
C LEU A 133 19.29 15.09 -17.96
N PRO A 134 18.80 15.69 -16.86
CA PRO A 134 19.62 15.87 -15.67
C PRO A 134 20.23 14.52 -15.32
N LYS A 135 21.56 14.49 -15.10
CA LYS A 135 22.22 13.30 -14.56
C LYS A 135 21.42 12.87 -13.33
N LEU A 136 21.07 11.59 -13.25
CA LEU A 136 20.45 11.02 -12.05
C LEU A 136 21.47 11.15 -10.93
N GLU A 137 21.37 12.22 -10.15
CA GLU A 137 22.16 12.38 -8.94
C GLU A 137 21.58 11.42 -7.91
N LEU A 138 22.34 10.35 -7.63
CA LEU A 138 21.99 9.45 -6.53
C LEU A 138 21.86 10.30 -5.26
N LEU A 139 20.70 10.18 -4.61
CA LEU A 139 20.40 10.92 -3.38
C LEU A 139 21.50 10.68 -2.36
N ARG A 140 22.11 11.76 -1.87
CA ARG A 140 23.04 11.67 -0.75
C ARG A 140 22.27 11.38 0.53
N SER A 141 22.85 10.56 1.40
CA SER A 141 22.23 10.18 2.66
C SER A 141 23.11 10.58 3.84
N ASP A 142 22.55 11.42 4.71
CA ASP A 142 23.13 11.78 6.01
C ASP A 142 22.91 10.70 7.08
N GLY A 143 22.23 9.62 6.74
CA GLY A 143 21.78 8.59 7.68
C GLY A 143 20.48 8.95 8.41
N SER A 144 19.77 10.00 8.01
CA SER A 144 18.45 10.29 8.58
C SER A 144 17.47 9.14 8.32
N LEU A 145 16.73 8.72 9.36
CA LEU A 145 15.75 7.62 9.29
C LEU A 145 14.72 7.80 8.17
N THR A 146 14.33 9.05 7.89
CA THR A 146 13.35 9.38 6.83
C THR A 146 13.94 9.29 5.43
N ARG A 147 15.26 9.51 5.29
CA ARG A 147 15.97 9.50 4.00
C ARG A 147 16.69 8.20 3.71
N TRP A 148 16.95 7.38 4.74
CA TRP A 148 17.69 6.13 4.65
C TRP A 148 16.98 5.09 3.79
N GLN A 149 15.66 4.91 3.96
CA GLN A 149 14.93 3.88 3.21
C GLN A 149 14.85 4.18 1.70
N PRO A 150 14.42 5.39 1.25
CA PRO A 150 14.46 5.73 -0.18
C PRO A 150 15.87 5.72 -0.78
N PHE A 151 16.88 6.15 0.00
CA PHE A 151 18.28 6.05 -0.39
C PHE A 151 18.70 4.60 -0.63
N TRP A 152 18.42 3.72 0.34
CA TRP A 152 18.81 2.32 0.26
C TRP A 152 18.14 1.63 -0.92
N ASP A 153 16.86 1.89 -1.16
CA ASP A 153 16.15 1.30 -2.29
C ASP A 153 16.76 1.78 -3.63
N MET A 154 17.08 3.06 -3.77
CA MET A 154 17.76 3.59 -4.97
C MET A 154 19.18 3.02 -5.15
N PHE A 155 19.98 3.02 -4.08
CA PHE A 155 21.34 2.50 -4.08
C PHE A 155 21.36 1.01 -4.38
N ARG A 156 20.40 0.27 -3.84
CA ARG A 156 20.29 -1.17 -4.06
C ARG A 156 20.11 -1.49 -5.54
N HIS A 157 19.12 -0.88 -6.18
CA HIS A 157 18.82 -1.14 -7.60
C HIS A 157 19.91 -0.62 -8.53
N SER A 158 20.55 0.50 -8.19
CA SER A 158 21.52 1.17 -9.08
C SER A 158 22.94 0.63 -8.93
N VAL A 159 23.33 0.19 -7.73
CA VAL A 159 24.73 -0.13 -7.37
C VAL A 159 24.85 -1.52 -6.75
N HIS A 160 24.04 -1.87 -5.73
CA HIS A 160 24.19 -3.13 -4.99
C HIS A 160 23.87 -4.36 -5.85
N ASP A 161 22.74 -4.34 -6.56
CA ASP A 161 22.23 -5.45 -7.38
C ASP A 161 22.84 -5.45 -8.79
N ASN A 162 23.70 -4.48 -9.11
CA ASN A 162 24.36 -4.38 -10.41
C ASN A 162 25.53 -5.40 -10.50
N PRO A 163 25.45 -6.43 -11.36
CA PRO A 163 26.47 -7.48 -11.46
C PRO A 163 27.78 -6.99 -12.11
N SER A 164 27.77 -5.85 -12.80
CA SER A 164 28.94 -5.29 -13.49
C SER A 164 29.91 -4.54 -12.57
N LEU A 165 29.58 -4.36 -11.28
CA LEU A 165 30.40 -3.66 -10.30
C LEU A 165 31.05 -4.65 -9.32
N SER A 166 32.34 -4.46 -9.01
CA SER A 166 33.02 -5.19 -7.93
C SER A 166 32.55 -4.70 -6.56
N ASN A 167 32.74 -5.47 -5.47
CA ASN A 167 32.36 -4.97 -4.14
C ASN A 167 33.18 -3.75 -3.74
N THR A 168 34.43 -3.67 -4.17
CA THR A 168 35.29 -2.49 -3.99
C THR A 168 34.69 -1.26 -4.68
N ASP A 169 34.24 -1.38 -5.94
CA ASP A 169 33.60 -0.26 -6.65
C ASP A 169 32.28 0.14 -5.99
N ARG A 170 31.45 -0.83 -5.61
CA ARG A 170 30.21 -0.59 -4.87
C ARG A 170 30.48 0.14 -3.56
N PHE A 171 31.57 -0.21 -2.87
CA PHE A 171 31.94 0.45 -1.61
C PHE A 171 32.43 1.89 -1.85
N HIS A 172 33.22 2.14 -2.90
CA HIS A 172 33.58 3.49 -3.30
C HIS A 172 32.34 4.34 -3.62
N TYR A 173 31.39 3.79 -4.38
CA TYR A 173 30.11 4.46 -4.64
C TYR A 173 29.33 4.73 -3.36
N LEU A 174 29.22 3.74 -2.47
CA LEU A 174 28.55 3.88 -1.19
C LEU A 174 29.12 5.06 -0.40
N VAL A 175 30.43 5.08 -0.14
CA VAL A 175 31.08 6.17 0.61
C VAL A 175 30.90 7.53 -0.06
N SER A 176 30.91 7.60 -1.40
CA SER A 176 30.72 8.85 -2.14
C SER A 176 29.31 9.47 -2.00
N LEU A 177 28.32 8.64 -1.65
CA LEU A 177 26.91 9.03 -1.53
C LEU A 177 26.47 9.20 -0.07
N LEU A 178 27.30 8.79 0.88
CA LEU A 178 27.08 9.08 2.29
C LEU A 178 27.54 10.50 2.61
N ASP A 179 26.83 11.13 3.55
CA ASP A 179 27.21 12.43 4.10
C ASP A 179 27.15 12.42 5.64
N GLY A 180 27.82 13.39 6.26
CA GLY A 180 27.76 13.67 7.69
C GLY A 180 27.89 12.44 8.60
N PRO A 181 26.89 12.13 9.46
CA PRO A 181 26.93 11.00 10.40
C PRO A 181 27.12 9.64 9.73
N ALA A 182 26.60 9.45 8.50
CA ALA A 182 26.70 8.18 7.80
C ALA A 182 28.10 7.92 7.28
N THR A 183 28.78 8.94 6.76
CA THR A 183 30.19 8.84 6.37
C THR A 183 31.08 8.59 7.58
N GLN A 184 30.81 9.26 8.70
CA GLN A 184 31.55 9.04 9.95
C GLN A 184 31.42 7.61 10.47
N ALA A 185 30.28 6.95 10.23
CA ALA A 185 30.06 5.57 10.65
C ALA A 185 30.98 4.57 9.95
N VAL A 186 31.38 4.84 8.70
CA VAL A 186 32.23 3.95 7.89
C VAL A 186 33.67 4.44 7.76
N ALA A 187 34.01 5.62 8.30
CA ALA A 187 35.34 6.23 8.18
C ALA A 187 36.50 5.38 8.74
N GLY A 188 36.20 4.42 9.63
CA GLY A 188 37.19 3.48 10.18
C GLY A 188 37.35 2.17 9.40
N ILE A 189 36.56 1.95 8.35
CA ILE A 189 36.58 0.72 7.55
C ILE A 189 37.39 0.99 6.28
N GLN A 190 38.44 0.19 6.05
CA GLN A 190 39.22 0.29 4.81
C GLN A 190 38.37 -0.16 3.63
N VAL A 191 38.43 0.57 2.50
CA VAL A 191 37.66 0.21 1.30
C VAL A 191 38.28 -1.00 0.61
N THR A 192 37.82 -2.19 0.99
CA THR A 192 38.24 -3.48 0.42
C THR A 192 37.05 -4.37 0.11
N ASP A 193 37.22 -5.34 -0.79
CA ASP A 193 36.14 -6.24 -1.22
C ASP A 193 35.47 -6.98 -0.05
N SER A 194 36.26 -7.47 0.91
CA SER A 194 35.78 -8.20 2.08
C SER A 194 35.01 -7.33 3.07
N SER A 195 35.36 -6.05 3.16
CA SER A 195 34.81 -5.11 4.15
C SER A 195 33.50 -4.44 3.72
N TYR A 196 33.16 -4.50 2.43
CA TYR A 196 31.94 -3.88 1.89
C TYR A 196 30.67 -4.36 2.60
N ARG A 197 30.58 -5.68 2.84
CA ARG A 197 29.43 -6.27 3.52
C ARG A 197 29.32 -5.76 4.96
N ASP A 198 30.44 -5.71 5.66
CA ASP A 198 30.49 -5.26 7.06
C ASP A 198 30.14 -3.77 7.18
N ALA A 199 30.62 -2.94 6.24
CA ALA A 199 30.24 -1.53 6.16
C ALA A 199 28.75 -1.35 5.89
N LEU A 200 28.18 -2.13 4.97
CA LEU A 200 26.74 -2.11 4.67
C LEU A 200 25.90 -2.54 5.87
N ASP A 201 26.29 -3.61 6.55
CA ASP A 201 25.56 -4.12 7.69
C ASP A 201 25.62 -3.15 8.87
N LEU A 202 26.77 -2.50 9.10
CA LEU A 202 26.90 -1.43 10.07
C LEU A 202 25.97 -0.24 9.76
N LEU A 203 25.92 0.20 8.51
CA LEU A 203 25.04 1.29 8.09
C LEU A 203 23.57 0.92 8.23
N LYS A 204 23.18 -0.29 7.82
CA LYS A 204 21.82 -0.81 8.05
C LYS A 204 21.54 -0.84 9.55
N GLN A 205 22.41 -1.39 10.38
CA GLN A 205 22.17 -1.46 11.82
C GLN A 205 22.02 -0.07 12.47
N ARG A 206 22.84 0.90 12.05
CA ARG A 206 22.87 2.24 12.64
C ARG A 206 21.76 3.15 12.15
N PHE A 207 21.42 3.08 10.85
CA PHE A 207 20.48 4.01 10.21
C PHE A 207 19.14 3.39 9.81
N ARG A 208 19.07 2.06 9.69
CA ARG A 208 17.81 1.29 9.72
C ARG A 208 17.52 0.92 11.18
N ASN A 209 17.24 1.92 12.02
CA ASN A 209 16.82 1.67 13.40
C ASN A 209 15.35 1.18 13.42
N ALA A 210 15.14 -0.04 12.94
CA ALA A 210 13.83 -0.70 12.89
C ALA A 210 13.15 -0.66 14.26
N LYS A 211 13.91 -0.85 15.35
CA LYS A 211 13.40 -0.78 16.73
C LYS A 211 12.89 0.61 17.11
N LEU A 212 13.56 1.69 16.71
CA LEU A 212 13.10 3.05 16.97
C LEU A 212 11.88 3.41 16.13
N ILE A 213 11.83 2.97 14.87
CA ILE A 213 10.67 3.20 13.99
C ILE A 213 9.47 2.40 14.50
N GLU A 214 9.69 1.13 14.88
CA GLU A 214 8.72 0.28 15.57
C GLU A 214 8.20 0.96 16.84
N HIS A 215 9.11 1.43 17.71
CA HIS A 215 8.72 2.13 18.93
C HIS A 215 7.86 3.36 18.64
N LYS A 216 8.21 4.17 17.63
CA LYS A 216 7.41 5.32 17.21
C LYS A 216 6.02 4.95 16.71
N HIS A 217 5.89 3.88 15.92
CA HIS A 217 4.58 3.39 15.48
C HIS A 217 3.74 2.90 16.66
N LEU A 218 4.34 2.15 17.59
CA LEU A 218 3.66 1.69 18.82
C LEU A 218 3.29 2.86 19.74
N GLU A 219 4.14 3.87 19.87
CA GLU A 219 3.86 5.08 20.63
C GLU A 219 2.67 5.84 20.05
N ARG A 220 2.63 6.04 18.73
CA ARG A 220 1.50 6.67 18.05
C ARG A 220 0.19 5.91 18.27
N LEU A 221 0.23 4.57 18.18
CA LEU A 221 -0.92 3.73 18.48
C LEU A 221 -1.37 3.86 19.95
N ARG A 222 -0.45 4.08 20.89
CA ARG A 222 -0.78 4.31 22.32
C ARG A 222 -1.35 5.70 22.59
N THR A 223 -1.00 6.69 21.78
CA THR A 223 -1.42 8.08 21.96
C THR A 223 -2.54 8.51 21.01
N LEU A 224 -3.32 7.57 20.48
CA LEU A 224 -4.46 7.87 19.60
C LEU A 224 -5.46 8.79 20.32
N LYS A 225 -5.99 9.77 19.58
CA LYS A 225 -6.94 10.74 20.13
C LYS A 225 -8.35 10.16 20.20
N PRO A 226 -9.02 10.18 21.36
CA PRO A 226 -10.40 9.71 21.48
C PRO A 226 -11.36 10.51 20.62
N VAL A 227 -12.24 9.81 19.92
CA VAL A 227 -13.38 10.37 19.18
C VAL A 227 -14.60 10.32 20.09
N ARG A 228 -15.18 11.49 20.39
CA ARG A 228 -16.22 11.62 21.43
C ARG A 228 -17.63 11.35 20.94
N SER A 229 -17.87 11.44 19.63
CA SER A 229 -19.20 11.35 19.04
C SER A 229 -19.15 10.50 17.78
N SER A 230 -20.09 9.56 17.66
CA SER A 230 -20.26 8.72 16.47
C SER A 230 -20.75 9.49 15.25
N SER A 231 -21.37 10.66 15.46
CA SER A 231 -21.77 11.56 14.38
C SER A 231 -20.59 12.27 13.70
N ASP A 232 -19.40 12.29 14.32
CA ASP A 232 -18.20 12.87 13.72
C ASP A 232 -17.45 11.83 12.85
N VAL A 233 -18.02 11.59 11.67
CA VAL A 233 -17.47 10.65 10.68
C VAL A 233 -16.08 11.05 10.20
N SER A 234 -15.77 12.35 10.20
CA SER A 234 -14.46 12.85 9.76
C SER A 234 -13.36 12.44 10.72
N ASP A 235 -13.58 12.59 12.02
CA ASP A 235 -12.60 12.20 13.04
C ASP A 235 -12.51 10.68 13.21
N LEU A 236 -13.61 9.94 13.02
CA LEU A 236 -13.58 8.48 12.93
C LEU A 236 -12.73 7.98 11.75
N ARG A 237 -12.87 8.59 10.56
CA ARG A 237 -12.06 8.24 9.39
C ARG A 237 -10.58 8.54 9.61
N LYS A 238 -10.25 9.70 10.19
CA LYS A 238 -8.86 10.04 10.54
C LYS A 238 -8.25 9.03 11.53
N LEU A 239 -9.02 8.63 12.55
CA LEU A 239 -8.59 7.63 13.53
C LEU A 239 -8.30 6.29 12.82
N TYR A 240 -9.20 5.84 11.94
CA TYR A 240 -8.99 4.62 11.16
C TYR A 240 -7.73 4.70 10.29
N ASP A 241 -7.56 5.80 9.55
CA ASP A 241 -6.40 6.01 8.69
C ASP A 241 -5.10 6.01 9.51
N GLU A 242 -5.09 6.66 10.68
CA GLU A 242 -3.94 6.70 11.59
C GLU A 242 -3.58 5.30 12.11
N VAL A 243 -4.57 4.50 12.50
CA VAL A 243 -4.35 3.09 12.91
C VAL A 243 -3.78 2.28 11.74
N GLN A 244 -4.36 2.40 10.55
CA GLN A 244 -3.95 1.66 9.35
C GLN A 244 -2.51 2.02 8.92
N VAL A 245 -2.16 3.30 8.93
CA VAL A 245 -0.79 3.76 8.59
C VAL A 245 0.23 3.15 9.55
N ASN A 246 -0.05 3.13 10.85
CA ASN A 246 0.89 2.58 11.84
C ASN A 246 0.94 1.04 11.79
N GLN A 247 -0.18 0.35 11.57
CA GLN A 247 -0.20 -1.10 11.36
C GLN A 247 0.60 -1.52 10.12
N ARG A 248 0.42 -0.82 8.99
CA ARG A 248 1.22 -1.06 7.77
C ARG A 248 2.71 -0.79 8.00
N GLY A 249 3.03 0.28 8.73
CA GLY A 249 4.40 0.58 9.14
C GLY A 249 5.05 -0.55 9.95
N LEU A 250 4.33 -1.10 10.93
CA LEU A 250 4.78 -2.25 11.74
C LEU A 250 4.90 -3.54 10.90
N ALA A 251 3.96 -3.81 10.01
CA ALA A 251 4.00 -4.96 9.11
C ALA A 251 5.23 -4.92 8.17
N ASN A 252 5.55 -3.74 7.62
CA ASN A 252 6.75 -3.55 6.79
C ASN A 252 8.07 -3.75 7.56
N LEU A 253 8.04 -3.58 8.89
CA LEU A 253 9.17 -3.88 9.78
C LEU A 253 9.23 -5.37 10.18
N GLY A 254 8.23 -6.17 9.80
CA GLY A 254 8.13 -7.59 10.14
C GLY A 254 7.52 -7.85 11.51
N VAL A 255 6.89 -6.85 12.14
CA VAL A 255 6.23 -7.01 13.45
C VAL A 255 4.87 -7.69 13.25
N SER A 256 4.69 -8.85 13.85
CA SER A 256 3.42 -9.59 13.78
C SER A 256 2.29 -8.81 14.46
N ALA A 257 1.13 -8.74 13.80
CA ALA A 257 -0.07 -8.11 14.36
C ALA A 257 -0.46 -8.70 15.73
N MET A 258 -0.23 -10.00 15.93
CA MET A 258 -0.53 -10.69 17.18
C MET A 258 0.27 -10.14 18.38
N SER A 259 1.46 -9.58 18.14
CA SER A 259 2.32 -9.07 19.22
C SER A 259 1.78 -7.81 19.91
N TYR A 260 0.96 -7.03 19.20
CA TYR A 260 0.38 -5.79 19.72
C TYR A 260 -1.16 -5.78 19.68
N ALA A 261 -1.80 -6.85 19.20
CA ALA A 261 -3.25 -6.95 19.03
C ALA A 261 -4.01 -6.65 20.33
N THR A 262 -3.62 -7.29 21.44
CA THR A 262 -4.28 -7.10 22.75
C THR A 262 -4.12 -5.67 23.28
N MET A 263 -2.95 -5.06 23.10
CA MET A 263 -2.74 -3.65 23.48
C MET A 263 -3.62 -2.73 22.62
N LEU A 264 -3.65 -2.98 21.31
CA LEU A 264 -4.38 -2.15 20.37
C LEU A 264 -5.89 -2.27 20.57
N SER A 265 -6.43 -3.46 20.85
CA SER A 265 -7.85 -3.65 21.15
C SER A 265 -8.27 -2.85 22.39
N GLU A 266 -7.48 -2.91 23.47
CA GLU A 266 -7.74 -2.15 24.71
C GLU A 266 -7.71 -0.62 24.49
N ILE A 267 -6.83 -0.15 23.61
CA ILE A 267 -6.78 1.27 23.25
C ILE A 267 -7.98 1.65 22.38
N LEU A 268 -8.28 0.87 21.35
CA LEU A 268 -9.39 1.16 20.43
C LEU A 268 -10.73 1.22 21.16
N LEU A 269 -10.99 0.29 22.08
CA LEU A 269 -12.20 0.29 22.92
C LEU A 269 -12.36 1.54 23.79
N LYS A 270 -11.26 2.23 24.13
CA LYS A 270 -11.29 3.49 24.90
C LYS A 270 -11.34 4.74 24.01
N VAL A 271 -10.90 4.62 22.77
CA VAL A 271 -10.71 5.74 21.84
C VAL A 271 -11.93 5.91 20.93
N ILE A 272 -12.69 4.85 20.65
CA ILE A 272 -13.92 4.93 19.85
C ILE A 272 -15.16 5.29 20.70
N PRO A 273 -16.19 5.93 20.12
CA PRO A 273 -17.45 6.25 20.79
C PRO A 273 -18.15 5.04 21.44
N ALA A 274 -18.75 5.25 22.61
CA ALA A 274 -19.33 4.19 23.44
C ALA A 274 -20.48 3.42 22.76
N ASP A 275 -21.26 4.08 21.92
CA ASP A 275 -22.32 3.45 21.12
C ASP A 275 -21.74 2.44 20.11
N ILE A 276 -20.62 2.77 19.46
CA ILE A 276 -19.91 1.86 18.56
C ILE A 276 -19.32 0.67 19.35
N VAL A 277 -18.79 0.91 20.56
CA VAL A 277 -18.29 -0.16 21.45
C VAL A 277 -19.41 -1.14 21.83
N VAL A 278 -20.58 -0.61 22.20
CA VAL A 278 -21.74 -1.43 22.55
C VAL A 278 -22.19 -2.30 21.38
N ASP A 279 -22.22 -1.74 20.17
CA ASP A 279 -22.58 -2.50 18.97
C ASP A 279 -21.54 -3.54 18.58
N TYR A 280 -20.25 -3.28 18.84
CA TYR A 280 -19.19 -4.28 18.69
C TYR A 280 -19.41 -5.49 19.61
N TYR A 281 -19.59 -5.27 20.91
CA TYR A 281 -19.81 -6.38 21.86
C TYR A 281 -21.11 -7.14 21.61
N LYS A 282 -22.18 -6.47 21.16
CA LYS A 282 -23.41 -7.16 20.74
C LYS A 282 -23.12 -8.14 19.60
N ARG A 283 -22.38 -7.72 18.57
CA ARG A 283 -22.02 -8.60 17.43
C ARG A 283 -21.11 -9.75 17.86
N GLU A 284 -20.11 -9.47 18.70
CA GLU A 284 -19.21 -10.50 19.23
C GLU A 284 -19.97 -11.55 20.07
N SER A 285 -20.98 -11.14 20.85
CA SER A 285 -21.83 -12.07 21.62
C SER A 285 -22.71 -12.97 20.73
N LEU A 286 -23.12 -12.48 19.56
CA LEU A 286 -23.90 -13.25 18.58
C LEU A 286 -23.02 -14.26 17.83
N GLU A 287 -21.78 -13.88 17.52
CA GLU A 287 -20.80 -14.76 16.86
C GLU A 287 -20.27 -15.84 17.80
N SER A 288 -20.07 -15.52 19.08
CA SER A 288 -19.68 -16.51 20.11
C SER A 288 -20.84 -17.43 20.53
N GLY A 289 -22.10 -16.99 20.40
CA GLY A 289 -23.30 -17.79 20.69
C GLY A 289 -23.74 -18.74 19.57
N THR A 290 -23.28 -18.55 18.33
CA THR A 290 -23.71 -19.36 17.17
C THR A 290 -22.96 -20.69 17.00
N VAL A 291 -21.90 -20.94 17.77
CA VAL A 291 -21.18 -22.23 17.77
C VAL A 291 -21.91 -23.31 18.59
N SER A 292 -22.99 -22.99 19.30
CA SER A 292 -23.69 -23.93 20.21
C SER A 292 -25.19 -24.08 19.95
N THR A 293 -25.63 -24.12 18.69
CA THR A 293 -27.04 -24.48 18.37
C THR A 293 -27.16 -25.29 17.07
N ALA A 294 -26.39 -26.37 16.95
CA ALA A 294 -26.55 -27.35 15.87
C ALA A 294 -26.61 -28.78 16.43
N ALA A 295 -27.52 -29.04 17.37
CA ALA A 295 -27.89 -30.39 17.79
C ALA A 295 -29.28 -30.41 18.43
N ASN A 296 -30.33 -30.32 17.62
CA ASN A 296 -31.53 -31.16 17.74
C ASN A 296 -32.68 -30.67 16.86
N SER A 297 -32.96 -31.42 15.79
CA SER A 297 -34.29 -31.75 15.29
C SER A 297 -34.11 -32.60 14.02
N PRO A 298 -34.95 -33.61 13.76
CA PRO A 298 -36.38 -33.35 13.53
C PRO A 298 -37.35 -34.41 14.08
N VAL A 299 -38.53 -33.96 14.49
CA VAL A 299 -39.73 -34.81 14.48
C VAL A 299 -40.78 -34.11 13.62
N PHE A 300 -40.98 -34.67 12.43
CA PHE A 300 -42.14 -34.41 11.57
C PHE A 300 -43.19 -35.49 11.84
N GLY A 301 -44.45 -35.10 11.97
CA GLY A 301 -45.57 -36.03 12.16
C GLY A 301 -46.91 -35.32 12.26
N THR A 302 -47.44 -34.89 11.11
CA THR A 302 -48.77 -34.30 10.93
C THR A 302 -49.87 -35.37 11.00
N ARG A 303 -51.00 -35.11 11.69
CA ARG A 303 -52.39 -35.10 11.12
C ARG A 303 -53.53 -35.30 12.14
N ASP A 304 -54.57 -34.50 11.91
CA ASP A 304 -56.03 -34.75 11.99
C ASP A 304 -56.74 -34.98 13.34
N GLY A 305 -57.84 -34.23 13.54
CA GLY A 305 -59.06 -34.79 14.16
C GLY A 305 -59.67 -34.09 15.38
N ALA A 306 -60.60 -33.16 15.14
CA ALA A 306 -61.96 -33.04 15.73
C ALA A 306 -62.25 -33.17 17.26
N PHE A 307 -63.01 -32.15 17.71
CA PHE A 307 -64.20 -32.20 18.60
C PHE A 307 -64.12 -32.44 20.13
N ALA A 308 -64.71 -31.47 20.83
CA ALA A 308 -65.51 -31.55 22.07
C ALA A 308 -64.89 -31.96 23.42
N GLY A 309 -65.27 -31.17 24.45
CA GLY A 309 -65.73 -31.76 25.72
C GLY A 309 -65.09 -31.23 27.00
N VAL A 310 -65.77 -30.25 27.61
CA VAL A 310 -66.23 -30.27 29.02
C VAL A 310 -65.19 -30.46 30.14
N SER A 311 -65.11 -29.41 30.97
CA SER A 311 -65.08 -29.37 32.44
C SER A 311 -64.27 -30.40 33.22
N SER A 312 -63.43 -29.92 34.14
CA SER A 312 -63.82 -29.76 35.56
C SER A 312 -62.59 -29.57 36.46
N HIS A 313 -62.73 -28.65 37.44
CA HIS A 313 -62.22 -28.76 38.82
C HIS A 313 -60.69 -28.87 39.03
N ARG A 314 -60.05 -28.26 40.03
CA ARG A 314 -60.44 -27.54 41.24
C ARG A 314 -59.13 -27.02 41.87
N SER A 315 -59.28 -26.01 42.73
CA SER A 315 -58.52 -25.81 43.98
C SER A 315 -57.00 -25.62 43.96
N GLY A 316 -56.55 -24.50 44.52
CA GLY A 316 -55.30 -24.48 45.29
C GLY A 316 -54.54 -23.16 45.37
N MET A 317 -55.14 -22.11 45.95
CA MET A 317 -54.38 -21.17 46.81
C MET A 317 -54.17 -21.90 48.16
N PRO A 318 -53.07 -21.69 48.93
CA PRO A 318 -52.82 -20.36 49.53
C PRO A 318 -51.37 -19.97 49.94
N ARG A 319 -51.23 -18.65 50.16
CA ARG A 319 -50.57 -17.92 51.26
C ARG A 319 -49.06 -18.04 51.59
N GLU A 320 -48.47 -16.83 51.64
CA GLU A 320 -47.62 -16.20 52.68
C GLU A 320 -46.32 -16.90 53.14
N LYS A 321 -45.22 -16.14 53.11
CA LYS A 321 -44.65 -15.53 54.34
C LYS A 321 -43.62 -14.43 54.05
N ARG A 322 -43.83 -13.30 54.73
CA ARG A 322 -42.85 -12.24 55.04
C ARG A 322 -41.86 -12.73 56.11
N THR A 323 -40.65 -12.19 56.04
CA THR A 323 -39.74 -11.72 57.13
C THR A 323 -38.49 -11.20 56.38
N ASP A 324 -38.12 -9.92 56.28
CA ASP A 324 -37.86 -8.85 57.25
C ASP A 324 -36.91 -9.21 58.39
N HIS A 325 -36.18 -8.20 58.90
CA HIS A 325 -34.96 -8.13 59.75
C HIS A 325 -33.71 -7.87 58.87
N GLY A 326 -33.17 -6.65 58.79
CA GLY A 326 -32.70 -5.80 59.89
C GLY A 326 -31.27 -6.23 60.23
N SER A 327 -30.25 -5.42 60.45
CA SER A 327 -30.06 -4.01 60.79
C SER A 327 -28.57 -3.72 60.49
N THR A 328 -28.17 -2.51 60.08
CA THR A 328 -27.47 -1.51 60.93
C THR A 328 -26.11 -2.04 61.44
N VAL A 329 -24.98 -1.39 61.18
CA VAL A 329 -24.45 -0.26 61.96
C VAL A 329 -23.02 0.03 61.47
N ASP A 330 -22.70 1.33 61.40
CA ASP A 330 -21.40 2.06 61.55
C ASP A 330 -20.13 1.46 60.94
N GLY A 331 -19.32 2.21 60.19
CA GLY A 331 -18.92 3.60 60.41
C GLY A 331 -17.43 3.57 60.74
N ASP A 332 -16.60 4.29 59.99
CA ASP A 332 -15.66 5.25 60.57
C ASP A 332 -14.76 5.91 59.51
N SER A 333 -14.60 7.23 59.70
CA SER A 333 -13.37 8.01 59.58
C SER A 333 -12.53 8.03 58.28
N TYR A 334 -12.66 9.16 57.57
CA TYR A 334 -11.60 9.93 56.89
C TYR A 334 -10.49 10.42 57.88
N PRO A 335 -9.45 11.19 57.49
CA PRO A 335 -8.68 11.31 56.23
C PRO A 335 -7.14 11.33 56.47
N ARG A 336 -6.34 11.20 55.41
CA ARG A 336 -5.40 12.24 54.93
C ARG A 336 -4.67 11.81 53.67
#